data_AF-A0A8T7B9L5-F1
#
_entry.id   AF-A0A8T7B9L5-F1
#
_cell.length_a   1.000
_cell.length_b   1.000
_cell.length_c   1.000
_cell.angle_alpha   90.00
_cell.angle_beta   90.00
_cell.angle_gamma   90.00
#
_symmetry.space_group_name_H-M   'P 1'
#
loop_
_entity.id
_entity.type
_entity.pdbx_description
1 polymer ?
#
loop_
_entity_poly.entity_id
_entity_poly.type
_entity_poly.pdbx_seq_one_letter_code
_entity_poly.pdbx_strand_id
1 'polypeptide(L)'
;MNIFTQGSRYSIQYSVAAPIWWRLVALGLWFFSSLAQADHLHFSVLEDPAGKLTFNQVRDLEFTPITTDVLSFGLSNSTYWVKFDSSDITSTHELLYSCQTQLDVLDVYIPEGDYWRQVNVGTSRPFANRDIEHPCYLFDVAGVPDSEIYLRMWSDGIAKLALNLGSKQEFWQRQVSMQLMYGVYFALLAAILLYNFGFYWFTRDKVYLYCMGYLGGVALFLATTSGHASMYLWPNAVLWADIAPVALVSLAIACGLLCVKRTVASDSYSPGMAKWVLRVAPMAILIAVVNLFNGALAIILLGIFLVLALVLSFGMIAVSTFERYPPAYILAFAIIILLPAALAYFWHSVGWLKENDLLNIILYLTSSIEGLALTLALAYRERFMEPRNSTSAATKLGKQTV
;
A
#
# COMPACT_ATOMS: atom_id res chain seq x y z
N MET A 1 -8.62 77.81 -0.37
CA MET A 1 -7.54 77.49 -1.31
C MET A 1 -6.47 76.71 -0.53
N ASN A 2 -6.28 75.42 -0.84
CA ASN A 2 -5.24 74.45 -0.39
C ASN A 2 -5.17 74.14 1.13
N ILE A 3 -5.48 72.95 1.68
CA ILE A 3 -5.08 71.53 1.49
C ILE A 3 -3.63 71.19 1.92
N PHE A 4 -3.51 70.10 2.72
CA PHE A 4 -2.35 69.23 3.09
C PHE A 4 -1.60 69.55 4.40
N THR A 5 -1.89 68.86 5.51
CA THR A 5 -1.35 67.57 6.03
C THR A 5 0.10 67.58 6.49
N GLN A 6 0.33 67.27 7.77
CA GLN A 6 1.42 66.38 8.20
C GLN A 6 0.94 65.52 9.37
N GLY A 7 0.65 64.26 9.06
CA GLY A 7 0.38 63.18 10.01
C GLY A 7 1.60 62.28 10.19
N SER A 8 1.72 61.77 11.40
CA SER A 8 2.65 60.78 11.95
C SER A 8 3.26 59.76 10.97
N ARG A 9 4.55 59.47 11.14
CA ARG A 9 5.15 58.20 10.69
C ARG A 9 5.70 57.44 11.90
N TYR A 10 4.88 56.54 12.45
CA TYR A 10 5.35 55.37 13.16
C TYR A 10 5.50 54.25 12.13
N SER A 11 6.73 53.84 11.83
CA SER A 11 7.01 52.67 10.99
C SER A 11 6.94 51.40 11.86
N ILE A 12 5.80 50.73 11.87
CA ILE A 12 5.67 49.38 12.42
C ILE A 12 6.15 48.41 11.35
N GLN A 13 7.34 47.82 11.54
CA GLN A 13 7.79 46.65 10.78
C GLN A 13 6.95 45.44 11.22
N TYR A 14 5.94 45.08 10.44
CA TYR A 14 5.31 43.77 10.55
C TYR A 14 6.21 42.76 9.84
N SER A 15 6.95 41.94 10.60
CA SER A 15 7.44 40.67 10.05
C SER A 15 6.21 39.79 9.81
N VAL A 16 5.74 39.72 8.57
CA VAL A 16 4.69 38.79 8.19
C VAL A 16 5.26 37.39 8.34
N ALA A 17 5.00 36.75 9.49
CA ALA A 17 5.33 35.35 9.69
C ALA A 17 4.68 34.56 8.54
N ALA A 18 5.48 33.78 7.80
CA ALA A 18 4.97 33.02 6.67
C ALA A 18 3.75 32.19 7.13
N PRO A 19 2.63 32.22 6.38
CA PRO A 19 1.41 31.57 6.79
C PRO A 19 1.64 30.06 6.93
N ILE A 20 0.89 29.41 7.83
CA ILE A 20 1.09 28.01 8.22
C ILE A 20 1.13 27.07 6.99
N TRP A 21 0.35 27.34 5.95
CA TRP A 21 0.37 26.56 4.71
C TRP A 21 1.70 26.65 3.97
N TRP A 22 2.41 27.79 4.01
CA TRP A 22 3.76 27.91 3.43
C TRP A 22 4.78 27.11 4.23
N ARG A 23 4.63 27.03 5.56
CA ARG A 23 5.46 26.15 6.38
C ARG A 23 5.20 24.68 6.08
N LEU A 24 3.96 24.28 5.82
CA LEU A 24 3.60 22.92 5.41
C LEU A 24 4.09 22.59 3.99
N VAL A 25 4.03 23.54 3.06
CA VAL A 25 4.58 23.40 1.70
C VAL A 25 6.11 23.35 1.75
N ALA A 26 6.77 24.17 2.57
CA ALA A 26 8.21 24.14 2.76
C ALA A 26 8.68 22.86 3.48
N LEU A 27 7.91 22.35 4.46
CA LEU A 27 8.13 21.04 5.06
C LEU A 27 7.99 19.94 4.02
N GLY A 28 6.95 20.04 3.17
CA GLY A 28 6.76 19.18 2.01
C GLY A 28 7.99 19.22 1.10
N LEU A 29 8.37 20.40 0.58
CA LEU A 29 9.48 20.57 -0.36
C LEU A 29 10.84 20.15 0.20
N TRP A 30 11.10 20.44 1.48
CA TRP A 30 12.29 19.94 2.19
C TRP A 30 12.25 18.41 2.30
N PHE A 31 11.11 17.85 2.69
CA PHE A 31 10.86 16.42 2.74
C PHE A 31 11.02 15.75 1.36
N PHE A 32 10.60 16.40 0.27
CA PHE A 32 10.78 15.92 -1.11
C PHE A 32 12.24 15.93 -1.55
N SER A 33 13.03 16.93 -1.12
CA SER A 33 14.44 17.04 -1.49
C SER A 33 15.34 15.99 -0.82
N SER A 34 14.95 15.46 0.34
CA SER A 34 15.68 14.39 1.04
C SER A 34 15.45 12.98 0.47
N LEU A 35 14.59 12.83 -0.55
CA LEU A 35 14.22 11.52 -1.12
C LEU A 35 15.10 11.08 -2.31
N ALA A 36 16.07 11.91 -2.72
CA ALA A 36 16.78 11.74 -3.99
C ALA A 36 18.28 11.51 -3.78
N GLN A 37 18.65 10.37 -3.23
CA GLN A 37 19.96 9.76 -3.46
C GLN A 37 19.83 8.26 -3.19
N ALA A 38 20.02 7.46 -4.22
CA ALA A 38 20.19 6.03 -4.11
C ALA A 38 21.56 5.74 -4.71
N ASP A 39 22.48 5.26 -3.89
CA ASP A 39 23.79 4.84 -4.35
C ASP A 39 23.65 3.62 -5.27
N HIS A 40 24.44 3.59 -6.33
CA HIS A 40 24.34 2.57 -7.37
C HIS A 40 25.15 1.34 -6.98
N LEU A 41 24.49 0.34 -6.39
CA LEU A 41 25.08 -0.98 -6.18
C LEU A 41 25.23 -1.72 -7.50
N HIS A 42 26.41 -2.28 -7.73
CA HIS A 42 26.71 -3.03 -8.95
C HIS A 42 26.45 -4.52 -8.71
N PHE A 43 25.31 -5.01 -9.20
CA PHE A 43 24.89 -6.39 -8.97
C PHE A 43 25.36 -7.34 -10.07
N SER A 44 25.69 -8.56 -9.66
CA SER A 44 25.81 -9.72 -10.54
C SER A 44 24.88 -10.82 -10.06
N VAL A 45 24.25 -11.55 -10.98
CA VAL A 45 23.19 -12.53 -10.70
C VAL A 45 23.54 -13.92 -11.24
N LEU A 46 23.14 -14.93 -10.51
CA LEU A 46 23.15 -16.32 -10.92
C LEU A 46 21.75 -16.91 -10.66
N GLU A 47 21.11 -17.43 -11.71
CA GLU A 47 19.84 -18.15 -11.58
C GLU A 47 20.11 -19.61 -11.17
N ASP A 48 19.44 -20.07 -10.11
CA ASP A 48 19.39 -21.46 -9.66
C ASP A 48 17.96 -21.99 -9.81
N PRO A 49 17.59 -22.55 -10.97
CA PRO A 49 16.23 -23.05 -11.22
C PRO A 49 15.81 -24.18 -10.28
N ALA A 50 16.77 -24.93 -9.71
CA ALA A 50 16.49 -26.04 -8.82
C ALA A 50 16.44 -25.63 -7.34
N GLY A 51 16.97 -24.45 -6.99
CA GLY A 51 17.07 -23.96 -5.61
C GLY A 51 17.94 -24.83 -4.70
N LYS A 52 18.91 -25.56 -5.27
CA LYS A 52 19.73 -26.56 -4.57
C LYS A 52 21.15 -26.09 -4.29
N LEU A 53 21.59 -24.99 -4.92
CA LEU A 53 22.94 -24.48 -4.70
C LEU A 53 23.07 -23.96 -3.27
N THR A 54 24.18 -24.32 -2.65
CA THR A 54 24.56 -23.85 -1.31
C THR A 54 25.50 -22.66 -1.41
N PHE A 55 25.59 -21.87 -0.34
CA PHE A 55 26.51 -20.72 -0.27
C PHE A 55 27.95 -21.10 -0.66
N ASN A 56 28.45 -22.23 -0.19
CA ASN A 56 29.81 -22.68 -0.50
C ASN A 56 30.01 -23.01 -1.98
N GLN A 57 28.98 -23.49 -2.67
CA GLN A 57 29.06 -23.83 -4.10
C GLN A 57 29.00 -22.59 -4.98
N VAL A 58 28.15 -21.62 -4.63
CA VAL A 58 27.96 -20.44 -5.49
C VAL A 58 29.17 -19.53 -5.53
N ARG A 59 30.02 -19.54 -4.50
CA ARG A 59 31.26 -18.74 -4.46
C ARG A 59 32.23 -19.07 -5.59
N ASP A 60 32.18 -20.29 -6.11
CA ASP A 60 33.06 -20.76 -7.18
C ASP A 60 32.41 -20.66 -8.58
N LEU A 61 31.19 -20.10 -8.67
CA LEU A 61 30.44 -19.99 -9.92
C LEU A 61 30.52 -18.57 -10.51
N GLU A 62 30.36 -18.50 -11.83
CA GLU A 62 30.29 -17.22 -12.54
C GLU A 62 28.88 -16.60 -12.42
N PHE A 63 28.85 -15.30 -12.15
CA PHE A 63 27.61 -14.50 -12.10
C PHE A 63 27.57 -13.57 -13.31
N THR A 64 26.38 -13.30 -13.84
CA THR A 64 26.18 -12.35 -14.94
C THR A 64 25.94 -10.94 -14.38
N PRO A 65 26.70 -9.93 -14.79
CA PRO A 65 26.50 -8.56 -14.32
C PRO A 65 25.16 -8.01 -14.84
N ILE A 66 24.46 -7.24 -14.02
CA ILE A 66 23.23 -6.55 -14.37
C ILE A 66 23.35 -5.05 -14.05
N THR A 67 22.70 -4.22 -14.86
CA THR A 67 22.79 -2.75 -14.78
C THR A 67 21.53 -2.12 -14.20
N THR A 68 20.88 -2.79 -13.25
CA THR A 68 19.61 -2.34 -12.67
C THR A 68 19.75 -2.01 -11.18
N ASP A 69 19.20 -0.88 -10.76
CA ASP A 69 19.13 -0.49 -9.34
C ASP A 69 18.13 -1.35 -8.53
N VAL A 70 17.24 -2.06 -9.23
CA VAL A 70 16.19 -2.89 -8.64
C VAL A 70 16.34 -4.31 -9.19
N LEU A 71 16.41 -5.27 -8.28
CA LEU A 71 16.39 -6.70 -8.58
C LEU A 71 14.93 -7.11 -8.74
N SER A 72 14.48 -7.38 -9.96
CA SER A 72 13.11 -7.82 -10.23
C SER A 72 13.13 -8.95 -11.26
N PHE A 73 12.82 -10.15 -10.81
CA PHE A 73 12.84 -11.37 -11.65
C PHE A 73 11.45 -11.82 -12.10
N GLY A 74 10.41 -11.03 -11.81
CA GLY A 74 9.03 -11.33 -12.17
C GLY A 74 8.47 -12.54 -11.42
N LEU A 75 7.50 -13.22 -12.04
CA LEU A 75 6.95 -14.49 -11.54
C LEU A 75 7.83 -15.63 -12.05
N SER A 76 8.63 -16.23 -11.16
CA SER A 76 9.54 -17.33 -11.47
C SER A 76 9.66 -18.26 -10.26
N ASN A 77 9.80 -19.56 -10.52
CA ASN A 77 10.05 -20.55 -9.46
C ASN A 77 11.54 -20.71 -9.12
N SER A 78 12.42 -20.04 -9.86
CA SER A 78 13.87 -20.12 -9.65
C SER A 78 14.29 -19.41 -8.36
N THR A 79 15.33 -19.93 -7.71
CA THR A 79 16.07 -19.18 -6.69
C THR A 79 17.11 -18.31 -7.40
N TYR A 80 17.25 -17.05 -6.98
CA TYR A 80 18.26 -16.16 -7.54
C TYR A 80 19.34 -15.90 -6.49
N TRP A 81 20.59 -16.11 -6.89
CA TRP A 81 21.75 -15.66 -6.14
C TRP A 81 22.20 -14.33 -6.72
N VAL A 82 22.42 -13.35 -5.86
CA VAL A 82 22.91 -12.03 -6.25
C VAL A 82 24.14 -11.73 -5.42
N LYS A 83 25.18 -11.19 -6.05
CA LYS A 83 26.35 -10.67 -5.35
C LYS A 83 26.66 -9.25 -5.77
N PHE A 84 27.25 -8.50 -4.85
CA PHE A 84 27.82 -7.18 -5.11
C PHE A 84 29.06 -7.01 -4.23
N ASP A 85 29.92 -6.10 -4.65
CA ASP A 85 31.21 -5.88 -4.00
C ASP A 85 31.04 -4.89 -2.84
N SER A 86 31.65 -5.18 -1.69
CA SER A 86 31.65 -4.26 -0.55
C SER A 86 32.45 -2.98 -0.81
N SER A 87 33.25 -2.90 -1.87
CA SER A 87 33.88 -1.65 -2.31
C SER A 87 32.87 -0.56 -2.70
N ASP A 88 31.63 -0.93 -3.02
CA ASP A 88 30.51 0.02 -3.15
C ASP A 88 30.11 0.64 -1.79
N ILE A 89 30.49 0.01 -0.67
CA ILE A 89 30.21 0.44 0.71
C ILE A 89 31.37 1.32 1.19
N THR A 90 31.21 2.63 1.03
CA THR A 90 32.11 3.62 1.66
C THR A 90 31.99 3.66 3.18
N SER A 91 32.95 4.31 3.85
CA SER A 91 32.98 4.46 5.32
C SER A 91 31.80 5.22 5.93
N THR A 92 30.99 5.91 5.11
CA THR A 92 29.77 6.59 5.56
C THR A 92 28.54 5.69 5.54
N HIS A 93 28.63 4.53 4.88
CA HIS A 93 27.55 3.55 4.84
C HIS A 93 27.66 2.59 6.02
N GLU A 94 26.62 2.58 6.85
CA GLU A 94 26.54 1.75 8.05
C GLU A 94 25.39 0.74 7.96
N LEU A 95 24.40 1.00 7.09
CA LEU A 95 23.25 0.14 6.88
C LEU A 95 23.05 -0.17 5.40
N LEU A 96 22.82 -1.45 5.13
CA LEU A 96 22.18 -1.94 3.93
C LEU A 96 20.72 -2.23 4.27
N TYR A 97 19.77 -1.68 3.52
CA TYR A 97 18.36 -1.85 3.84
C TYR A 97 17.45 -2.00 2.63
N SER A 98 16.32 -2.67 2.86
CA SER A 98 15.21 -2.74 1.91
C SER A 98 13.89 -2.60 2.62
N CYS A 99 13.06 -1.65 2.20
CA CYS A 99 11.69 -1.52 2.69
C CYS A 99 10.68 -2.33 1.86
N GLN A 100 11.16 -3.14 0.90
CA GLN A 100 10.35 -4.08 0.13
C GLN A 100 10.37 -5.44 0.82
N THR A 101 9.46 -5.63 1.77
CA THR A 101 9.50 -6.78 2.69
C THR A 101 8.60 -7.93 2.28
N GLN A 102 8.29 -8.05 0.99
CA GLN A 102 7.37 -9.05 0.43
C GLN A 102 8.05 -10.25 -0.19
N LEU A 103 9.36 -10.39 0.03
CA LEU A 103 10.13 -11.54 -0.42
C LEU A 103 9.96 -12.70 0.57
N ASP A 104 9.65 -13.91 0.07
CA ASP A 104 9.40 -15.08 0.92
C ASP A 104 10.67 -15.55 1.63
N VAL A 105 11.78 -15.59 0.89
CA VAL A 105 13.09 -15.98 1.39
C VAL A 105 14.12 -14.96 0.93
N LEU A 106 14.84 -14.39 1.90
CA LEU A 106 16.03 -13.58 1.69
C LEU A 106 17.11 -14.03 2.70
N ASP A 107 18.15 -14.69 2.19
CA ASP A 107 19.38 -14.95 2.96
C ASP A 107 20.42 -13.91 2.55
N VAL A 108 21.04 -13.27 3.53
CA VAL A 108 22.12 -12.31 3.31
C VAL A 108 23.37 -12.83 4.00
N TYR A 109 24.46 -12.94 3.25
CA TYR A 109 25.77 -13.39 3.72
C TYR A 109 26.72 -12.19 3.71
N ILE A 110 27.05 -11.70 4.89
CA ILE A 110 27.85 -10.48 5.11
C ILE A 110 29.23 -10.89 5.62
N PRO A 111 30.34 -10.46 4.98
CA PRO A 111 31.67 -10.87 5.41
C PRO A 111 32.06 -10.25 6.76
N GLU A 112 32.64 -11.05 7.63
CA GLU A 112 33.14 -10.70 8.96
C GLU A 112 34.53 -11.35 9.14
N GLY A 113 35.56 -10.74 8.55
CA GLY A 113 36.89 -11.33 8.49
C GLY A 113 36.92 -12.56 7.58
N ASP A 114 37.24 -13.74 8.15
CA ASP A 114 37.37 -15.00 7.40
C ASP A 114 36.05 -15.79 7.25
N TYR A 115 34.95 -15.30 7.83
CA TYR A 115 33.63 -15.95 7.77
C TYR A 115 32.54 -15.00 7.29
N TRP A 116 31.35 -15.53 7.01
CA TRP A 116 30.17 -14.75 6.64
C TRP A 116 29.10 -14.89 7.72
N ARG A 117 28.65 -13.77 8.28
CA ARG A 117 27.42 -13.72 9.07
C ARG A 117 26.24 -13.90 8.13
N GLN A 118 25.36 -14.85 8.47
CA GLN A 118 24.15 -15.13 7.71
C GLN A 118 22.94 -14.55 8.43
N VAL A 119 22.19 -13.69 7.73
CA VAL A 119 20.92 -13.11 8.21
C VAL A 119 19.79 -13.65 7.36
N ASN A 120 18.81 -14.29 8.01
CA ASN A 120 17.78 -15.07 7.35
C ASN A 120 16.40 -14.44 7.53
N VAL A 121 15.99 -13.60 6.58
CA VAL A 121 14.69 -12.89 6.62
C VAL A 121 13.75 -13.36 5.51
N GLY A 122 12.52 -12.83 5.49
CA GLY A 122 11.50 -13.17 4.51
C GLY A 122 10.10 -13.33 5.12
N THR A 123 9.04 -13.31 4.32
CA THR A 123 7.65 -13.54 4.78
C THR A 123 7.43 -14.99 5.21
N SER A 124 8.20 -15.93 4.66
CA SER A 124 8.18 -17.35 5.04
C SER A 124 9.05 -17.68 6.27
N ARG A 125 9.43 -16.67 7.06
CA ARG A 125 10.23 -16.83 8.30
C ARG A 125 9.65 -16.02 9.46
N PRO A 126 9.87 -16.45 10.72
CA PRO A 126 9.46 -15.67 11.88
C PRO A 126 10.09 -14.27 11.88
N PHE A 127 9.34 -13.25 12.30
CA PHE A 127 9.83 -11.87 12.35
C PHE A 127 11.09 -11.73 13.22
N ALA A 128 11.19 -12.53 14.29
CA ALA A 128 12.32 -12.55 15.23
C ALA A 128 13.66 -12.96 14.62
N ASN A 129 13.70 -13.46 13.36
CA ASN A 129 14.95 -13.74 12.67
C ASN A 129 15.67 -12.46 12.16
N ARG A 130 15.03 -11.30 12.27
CA ARG A 130 15.64 -10.02 11.92
C ARG A 130 16.57 -9.57 13.04
N ASP A 131 17.84 -9.30 12.71
CA ASP A 131 18.83 -8.80 13.68
C ASP A 131 18.43 -7.43 14.28
N ILE A 132 17.78 -6.59 13.47
CA ILE A 132 17.27 -5.29 13.88
C ILE A 132 15.75 -5.29 13.68
N GLU A 133 15.02 -5.13 14.78
CA GLU A 133 13.55 -5.06 14.78
C GLU A 133 13.07 -3.78 14.10
N HIS A 134 12.67 -3.89 12.83
CA HIS A 134 12.11 -2.80 12.06
C HIS A 134 11.19 -3.36 10.95
N PRO A 135 10.16 -2.62 10.48
CA PRO A 135 9.32 -3.06 9.37
C PRO A 135 10.10 -3.34 8.07
N CYS A 136 11.11 -2.53 7.75
CA CYS A 136 12.07 -2.78 6.66
C CYS A 136 13.12 -3.85 7.04
N TYR A 137 13.70 -4.53 6.05
CA TYR A 137 14.90 -5.35 6.24
C TYR A 137 16.12 -4.45 6.43
N LEU A 138 16.85 -4.65 7.52
CA LEU A 138 18.04 -3.88 7.87
C LEU A 138 19.21 -4.83 8.14
N PHE A 139 20.36 -4.50 7.58
CA PHE A 139 21.59 -5.25 7.74
C PHE A 139 22.71 -4.28 8.11
N ASP A 140 23.37 -4.52 9.24
CA ASP A 140 24.56 -3.76 9.63
C ASP A 140 25.72 -4.15 8.71
N VAL A 141 26.27 -3.15 8.03
CA VAL A 141 27.42 -3.30 7.10
C VAL A 141 28.56 -2.34 7.46
N ALA A 142 28.52 -1.76 8.65
CA ALA A 142 29.56 -0.85 9.11
C ALA A 142 30.92 -1.57 9.22
N GLY A 143 31.91 -1.09 8.47
CA GLY A 143 33.28 -1.63 8.53
C GLY A 143 33.45 -3.03 7.95
N VAL A 144 32.54 -3.46 7.07
CA VAL A 144 32.67 -4.72 6.32
C VAL A 144 34.00 -4.70 5.55
N PRO A 145 34.81 -5.79 5.61
CA PRO A 145 36.06 -5.86 4.88
C PRO A 145 35.82 -5.94 3.37
N ASP A 146 36.83 -5.54 2.57
CA ASP A 146 36.78 -5.57 1.11
C ASP A 146 36.60 -7.01 0.59
N SER A 147 35.34 -7.39 0.36
CA SER A 147 34.89 -8.73 -0.02
C SER A 147 33.50 -8.70 -0.67
N GLU A 148 33.04 -9.85 -1.12
CA GLU A 148 31.74 -9.99 -1.76
C GLU A 148 30.63 -10.25 -0.74
N ILE A 149 29.52 -9.52 -0.87
CA ILE A 149 28.27 -9.78 -0.16
C ILE A 149 27.37 -10.60 -1.08
N TYR A 150 26.77 -11.66 -0.53
CA TYR A 150 25.88 -12.54 -1.26
C TYR A 150 24.47 -12.48 -0.72
N LEU A 151 23.52 -12.60 -1.63
CA LEU A 151 22.09 -12.65 -1.38
C LEU A 151 21.55 -13.90 -2.04
N ARG A 152 20.72 -14.65 -1.33
CA ARG A 152 19.87 -15.68 -1.92
C ARG A 152 18.43 -15.24 -1.76
N MET A 153 17.70 -15.17 -2.87
CA MET A 153 16.30 -14.77 -2.89
C MET A 153 15.42 -15.78 -3.61
N TRP A 154 14.22 -15.97 -3.05
CA TRP A 154 13.17 -16.78 -3.65
C TRP A 154 11.79 -16.30 -3.17
N SER A 155 10.79 -16.40 -4.03
CA SER A 155 9.38 -16.14 -3.70
C SER A 155 8.46 -16.94 -4.63
N ASP A 156 7.35 -17.43 -4.10
CA ASP A 156 6.24 -18.01 -4.90
C ASP A 156 5.44 -16.91 -5.65
N GLY A 157 5.64 -15.65 -5.27
CA GLY A 157 5.13 -14.46 -5.93
C GLY A 157 6.16 -13.77 -6.81
N ILE A 158 6.19 -12.45 -6.76
CA ILE A 158 7.15 -11.64 -7.52
C ILE A 158 8.43 -11.53 -6.70
N ALA A 159 9.53 -12.12 -7.20
CA ALA A 159 10.84 -11.97 -6.60
C ALA A 159 11.40 -10.58 -6.92
N LYS A 160 11.18 -9.63 -5.99
CA LYS A 160 11.65 -8.24 -6.11
C LYS A 160 12.35 -7.76 -4.84
N LEU A 161 13.49 -7.10 -5.02
CA LEU A 161 14.26 -6.48 -3.96
C LEU A 161 14.90 -5.19 -4.49
N ALA A 162 14.78 -4.10 -3.74
CA ALA A 162 15.61 -2.92 -3.93
C ALA A 162 16.44 -2.71 -2.66
N LEU A 163 17.75 -2.59 -2.83
CA LEU A 163 18.68 -2.38 -1.74
C LEU A 163 19.18 -0.94 -1.79
N ASN A 164 19.24 -0.34 -0.62
CA ASN A 164 19.76 1.00 -0.42
C ASN A 164 20.88 0.94 0.60
N LEU A 165 21.89 1.78 0.40
CA LEU A 165 22.93 2.05 1.38
C LEU A 165 22.65 3.40 2.06
N GLY A 166 23.13 3.56 3.29
CA GLY A 166 23.07 4.83 3.99
C GLY A 166 23.70 4.78 5.38
N SER A 167 23.87 5.96 5.99
CA SER A 167 24.24 6.03 7.41
C SER A 167 23.06 5.64 8.31
N LYS A 168 23.35 5.15 9.52
CA LYS A 168 22.29 4.89 10.52
C LYS A 168 21.52 6.16 10.83
N GLN A 169 22.22 7.29 10.93
CA GLN A 169 21.61 8.58 11.25
C GLN A 169 20.59 9.02 10.20
N GLU A 170 20.95 9.02 8.92
CA GLU A 170 20.04 9.44 7.83
C GLU A 170 18.84 8.50 7.73
N PHE A 171 19.07 7.20 7.83
CA PHE A 171 18.01 6.20 7.82
C PHE A 171 16.99 6.49 8.93
N TRP A 172 17.43 6.61 10.18
CA TRP A 172 16.52 6.84 11.31
C TRP A 172 15.81 8.20 11.22
N GLN A 173 16.48 9.25 10.77
CA GLN A 173 15.84 10.57 10.55
C GLN A 173 14.71 10.49 9.50
N ARG A 174 14.94 9.79 8.39
CA ARG A 174 13.92 9.53 7.35
C ARG A 174 12.78 8.68 7.90
N GLN A 175 13.09 7.62 8.64
CA GLN A 175 12.09 6.73 9.22
C GLN A 175 11.18 7.41 10.23
N VAL A 176 11.67 8.35 11.06
CA VAL A 176 10.81 9.10 12.01
C VAL A 176 9.64 9.76 11.28
N SER A 177 9.91 10.39 10.14
CA SER A 177 8.88 11.07 9.35
C SER A 177 7.92 10.08 8.70
N MET A 178 8.42 8.95 8.20
CA MET A 178 7.58 7.90 7.62
C MET A 178 6.68 7.21 8.64
N GLN A 179 7.22 6.91 9.82
CA GLN A 179 6.46 6.29 10.91
C GLN A 179 5.36 7.22 11.42
N LEU A 180 5.61 8.53 11.48
CA LEU A 180 4.56 9.51 11.78
C LEU A 180 3.47 9.50 10.72
N MET A 181 3.82 9.46 9.43
CA MET A 181 2.85 9.39 8.34
C MET A 181 2.00 8.10 8.43
N TYR A 182 2.63 6.93 8.62
CA TYR A 182 1.92 5.67 8.81
C TYR A 182 0.98 5.74 10.02
N GLY A 183 1.44 6.29 11.14
CA GLY A 183 0.62 6.48 12.34
C GLY A 183 -0.62 7.34 12.08
N VAL A 184 -0.47 8.48 11.40
CA VAL A 184 -1.60 9.36 11.03
C VAL A 184 -2.58 8.64 10.10
N TYR A 185 -2.07 7.93 9.09
CA TYR A 185 -2.88 7.17 8.15
C TYR A 185 -3.74 6.10 8.85
N PHE A 186 -3.12 5.24 9.65
CA PHE A 186 -3.82 4.16 10.33
C PHE A 186 -4.79 4.69 11.40
N ALA A 187 -4.45 5.79 12.08
CA ALA A 187 -5.36 6.45 13.03
C ALA A 187 -6.60 7.02 12.32
N LEU A 188 -6.42 7.68 11.17
CA LEU A 188 -7.53 8.21 10.37
C LEU A 188 -8.44 7.09 9.86
N LEU A 189 -7.86 6.01 9.32
CA LEU A 189 -8.66 4.87 8.88
C LEU A 189 -9.38 4.18 10.04
N ALA A 190 -8.74 4.04 11.20
CA ALA A 190 -9.39 3.49 12.39
C ALA A 190 -10.60 4.35 12.80
N ALA A 191 -10.49 5.68 12.76
CA ALA A 191 -11.61 6.58 13.03
C ALA A 191 -12.76 6.40 12.03
N ILE A 192 -12.46 6.27 10.74
CA ILE A 192 -13.46 6.01 9.69
C ILE A 192 -14.13 4.64 9.89
N LEU A 193 -13.36 3.60 10.24
CA LEU A 193 -13.90 2.27 10.52
C LEU A 193 -14.82 2.28 11.75
N LEU A 194 -14.42 2.96 12.83
CA LEU A 194 -15.25 3.13 14.03
C LEU A 194 -16.54 3.91 13.73
N TYR A 195 -16.46 4.96 12.91
CA TYR A 195 -17.64 5.68 12.44
C TYR A 195 -18.60 4.76 11.69
N ASN A 196 -18.09 4.01 10.69
CA ASN A 196 -18.91 3.10 9.91
C ASN A 196 -19.49 1.96 10.77
N PHE A 197 -18.73 1.48 11.77
CA PHE A 197 -19.21 0.49 12.73
C PHE A 197 -20.37 1.02 13.58
N GLY A 198 -20.24 2.24 14.12
CA GLY A 198 -21.31 2.89 14.86
C GLY A 198 -22.57 3.04 14.01
N PHE A 199 -22.43 3.53 12.77
CA PHE A 199 -23.54 3.65 11.84
C PHE A 199 -24.18 2.30 11.51
N TYR A 200 -23.39 1.25 11.30
CA TYR A 200 -23.92 -0.10 11.12
C TYR A 200 -24.72 -0.55 12.35
N TRP A 201 -24.21 -0.31 13.56
CA TRP A 201 -24.86 -0.73 14.79
C TRP A 201 -26.27 -0.14 14.93
N PHE A 202 -26.43 1.14 14.58
CA PHE A 202 -27.70 1.86 14.67
C PHE A 202 -28.65 1.60 13.49
N THR A 203 -28.14 1.64 12.24
CA THR A 203 -28.97 1.52 11.03
C THR A 203 -29.24 0.06 10.64
N ARG A 204 -28.36 -0.87 11.04
CA ARG A 204 -28.28 -2.26 10.58
C ARG A 204 -28.18 -2.40 9.05
N ASP A 205 -27.81 -1.34 8.34
CA ASP A 205 -27.61 -1.42 6.90
C ASP A 205 -26.25 -2.05 6.58
N LYS A 206 -26.29 -3.17 5.86
CA LYS A 206 -25.11 -3.94 5.46
C LYS A 206 -24.13 -3.15 4.59
N VAL A 207 -24.53 -2.01 4.00
CA VAL A 207 -23.60 -1.14 3.27
C VAL A 207 -22.40 -0.77 4.14
N TYR A 208 -22.65 -0.36 5.38
CA TYR A 208 -21.59 0.02 6.30
C TYR A 208 -20.63 -1.15 6.60
N LEU A 209 -21.13 -2.39 6.70
CA LEU A 209 -20.28 -3.58 6.83
C LEU A 209 -19.40 -3.82 5.60
N TYR A 210 -19.96 -3.68 4.39
CA TYR A 210 -19.18 -3.86 3.16
C TYR A 210 -18.10 -2.78 3.02
N CYS A 211 -18.42 -1.54 3.35
CA CYS A 211 -17.45 -0.46 3.28
C CYS A 211 -16.39 -0.58 4.39
N MET A 212 -16.74 -1.08 5.58
CA MET A 212 -15.76 -1.47 6.60
C MET A 212 -14.84 -2.60 6.14
N GLY A 213 -15.39 -3.66 5.52
CA GLY A 213 -14.61 -4.77 4.99
C GLY A 213 -13.64 -4.31 3.90
N TYR A 214 -14.07 -3.38 3.05
CA TYR A 214 -13.21 -2.74 2.05
C TYR A 214 -12.08 -1.94 2.71
N LEU A 215 -12.40 -0.95 3.54
CA LEU A 215 -11.41 -0.06 4.16
C LEU A 215 -10.46 -0.81 5.11
N GLY A 216 -10.99 -1.77 5.88
CA GLY A 216 -10.19 -2.62 6.76
C GLY A 216 -9.29 -3.57 5.98
N GLY A 217 -9.79 -4.14 4.88
CA GLY A 217 -8.98 -4.98 3.98
C GLY A 217 -7.84 -4.20 3.32
N VAL A 218 -8.11 -2.98 2.83
CA VAL A 218 -7.07 -2.08 2.29
C VAL A 218 -6.06 -1.68 3.36
N ALA A 219 -6.52 -1.32 4.56
CA ALA A 219 -5.63 -0.95 5.67
C ALA A 219 -4.69 -2.10 6.05
N LEU A 220 -5.23 -3.31 6.22
CA LEU A 220 -4.43 -4.48 6.57
C LEU A 220 -3.52 -4.90 5.42
N PHE A 221 -3.96 -4.79 4.17
CA PHE A 221 -3.10 -5.02 3.01
C PHE A 221 -1.88 -4.09 3.04
N LEU A 222 -2.09 -2.78 3.22
CA LEU A 222 -1.01 -1.79 3.28
C LEU A 222 -0.12 -1.96 4.52
N ALA A 223 -0.68 -2.36 5.67
CA ALA A 223 0.09 -2.71 6.84
C ALA A 223 0.98 -3.95 6.60
N THR A 224 0.51 -4.91 5.79
CA THR A 224 1.29 -6.10 5.43
C THR A 224 2.39 -5.76 4.45
N THR A 225 2.11 -4.97 3.41
CA THR A 225 3.11 -4.58 2.40
C THR A 225 4.17 -3.63 2.89
N SER A 226 3.89 -2.86 3.94
CA SER A 226 4.88 -2.04 4.63
C SER A 226 5.64 -2.76 5.75
N GLY A 227 5.34 -4.05 5.99
CA GLY A 227 6.00 -4.86 7.03
C GLY A 227 5.47 -4.66 8.46
N HIS A 228 4.62 -3.66 8.71
CA HIS A 228 4.07 -3.36 10.05
C HIS A 228 3.18 -4.48 10.59
N ALA A 229 2.39 -5.14 9.75
CA ALA A 229 1.51 -6.21 10.20
C ALA A 229 2.31 -7.44 10.68
N SER A 230 3.41 -7.76 9.99
CA SER A 230 4.34 -8.80 10.42
C SER A 230 5.09 -8.42 11.70
N MET A 231 5.30 -7.14 11.98
CA MET A 231 5.90 -6.70 13.25
C MET A 231 4.90 -6.76 14.42
N TYR A 232 3.68 -6.23 14.24
CA TYR A 232 2.77 -5.96 15.36
C TYR A 232 1.58 -6.93 15.46
N LEU A 233 1.03 -7.40 14.34
CA LEU A 233 -0.22 -8.17 14.34
C LEU A 233 0.00 -9.68 14.34
N TRP A 234 1.01 -10.16 13.62
CA TRP A 234 1.26 -11.59 13.46
C TRP A 234 2.74 -11.98 13.33
N PRO A 235 3.62 -11.58 14.26
CA PRO A 235 5.07 -11.82 14.17
C PRO A 235 5.49 -13.28 14.09
N ASN A 236 4.65 -14.18 14.60
CA ASN A 236 4.93 -15.62 14.64
C ASN A 236 4.07 -16.43 13.64
N ALA A 237 3.07 -15.83 13.01
CA ALA A 237 2.15 -16.55 12.12
C ALA A 237 2.63 -16.49 10.67
N VAL A 238 3.76 -17.15 10.40
CA VAL A 238 4.46 -17.15 9.10
C VAL A 238 3.54 -17.48 7.94
N LEU A 239 2.78 -18.57 8.04
CA LEU A 239 1.84 -18.98 6.99
C LEU A 239 0.79 -17.89 6.70
N TRP A 240 0.28 -17.23 7.74
CA TRP A 240 -0.67 -16.14 7.55
C TRP A 240 -0.01 -14.91 6.95
N ALA A 241 1.20 -14.54 7.40
CA ALA A 241 1.95 -13.39 6.89
C ALA A 241 2.19 -13.49 5.38
N ASP A 242 2.46 -14.70 4.90
CA ASP A 242 2.71 -15.01 3.49
C ASP A 242 1.44 -14.89 2.64
N ILE A 243 0.31 -15.45 3.10
CA ILE A 243 -0.95 -15.43 2.33
C ILE A 243 -1.79 -14.17 2.51
N ALA A 244 -1.55 -13.41 3.58
CA ALA A 244 -2.34 -12.25 3.98
C ALA A 244 -2.45 -11.18 2.88
N PRO A 245 -1.39 -10.77 2.15
CA PRO A 245 -1.50 -9.70 1.16
C PRO A 245 -2.56 -9.99 0.09
N VAL A 246 -2.52 -11.19 -0.51
CA VAL A 246 -3.44 -11.60 -1.58
C VAL A 246 -4.85 -11.85 -1.02
N ALA A 247 -4.97 -12.46 0.15
CA ALA A 247 -6.26 -12.72 0.79
C ALA A 247 -6.98 -11.42 1.20
N LEU A 248 -6.25 -10.46 1.78
CA LEU A 248 -6.81 -9.19 2.26
C LEU A 248 -7.23 -8.28 1.11
N VAL A 249 -6.41 -8.16 0.05
CA VAL A 249 -6.76 -7.33 -1.09
C VAL A 249 -7.91 -7.93 -1.90
N SER A 250 -7.97 -9.26 -2.06
CA SER A 250 -9.11 -9.91 -2.72
C SER A 250 -10.39 -9.75 -1.90
N LEU A 251 -10.34 -9.89 -0.58
CA LEU A 251 -11.46 -9.60 0.31
C LEU A 251 -11.90 -8.13 0.18
N ALA A 252 -10.95 -7.20 0.17
CA ALA A 252 -11.22 -5.77 0.00
C ALA A 252 -11.96 -5.52 -1.32
N ILE A 253 -11.49 -6.07 -2.45
CA ILE A 253 -12.15 -5.91 -3.76
C ILE A 253 -13.60 -6.44 -3.72
N ALA A 254 -13.84 -7.61 -3.14
CA ALA A 254 -15.19 -8.17 -3.02
C ALA A 254 -16.11 -7.27 -2.17
N CYS A 255 -15.63 -6.81 -1.02
CA CYS A 255 -16.34 -5.90 -0.14
C CYS A 255 -16.59 -4.54 -0.80
N GLY A 256 -15.61 -3.99 -1.52
CA GLY A 256 -15.72 -2.74 -2.26
C GLY A 256 -16.78 -2.83 -3.36
N LEU A 257 -16.81 -3.94 -4.10
CA LEU A 257 -17.82 -4.18 -5.13
C LEU A 257 -19.25 -4.25 -4.55
N LEU A 258 -19.41 -4.91 -3.40
CA LEU A 258 -20.69 -4.98 -2.68
C LEU A 258 -21.09 -3.63 -2.07
N CYS A 259 -20.12 -2.85 -1.57
CA CYS A 259 -20.31 -1.49 -1.07
C CYS A 259 -20.79 -0.58 -2.23
N VAL A 260 -20.09 -0.53 -3.37
CA VAL A 260 -20.49 0.25 -4.56
C VAL A 260 -21.89 -0.14 -5.03
N LYS A 261 -22.16 -1.45 -5.22
CA LYS A 261 -23.46 -1.97 -5.66
C LYS A 261 -24.61 -1.37 -4.84
N ARG A 262 -24.49 -1.38 -3.52
CA ARG A 262 -25.55 -0.88 -2.64
C ARG A 262 -25.57 0.63 -2.51
N THR A 263 -24.41 1.29 -2.51
CA THR A 263 -24.32 2.75 -2.38
C THR A 263 -25.02 3.44 -3.54
N VAL A 264 -24.82 2.95 -4.78
CA VAL A 264 -25.47 3.51 -5.99
C VAL A 264 -26.86 2.93 -6.28
N ALA A 265 -27.42 2.13 -5.36
CA ALA A 265 -28.73 1.47 -5.54
C ALA A 265 -28.82 0.68 -6.87
N SER A 266 -27.76 -0.05 -7.22
CA SER A 266 -27.65 -0.78 -8.50
C SER A 266 -28.77 -1.81 -8.71
N ASP A 267 -29.36 -2.34 -7.63
CA ASP A 267 -30.53 -3.23 -7.72
C ASP A 267 -31.74 -2.55 -8.41
N SER A 268 -31.83 -1.22 -8.38
CA SER A 268 -32.87 -0.44 -9.05
C SER A 268 -32.45 0.07 -10.43
N TYR A 269 -31.22 0.59 -10.56
CA TYR A 269 -30.77 1.26 -11.78
C TYR A 269 -30.06 0.33 -12.78
N SER A 270 -29.41 -0.73 -12.32
CA SER A 270 -28.61 -1.65 -13.16
C SER A 270 -28.68 -3.12 -12.66
N PRO A 271 -29.88 -3.72 -12.61
CA PRO A 271 -30.10 -5.03 -11.96
C PRO A 271 -29.32 -6.18 -12.61
N GLY A 272 -28.98 -6.09 -13.90
CA GLY A 272 -28.10 -7.07 -14.56
C GLY A 272 -26.69 -7.07 -13.98
N MET A 273 -26.10 -5.89 -13.81
CA MET A 273 -24.78 -5.72 -13.21
C MET A 273 -24.77 -6.11 -11.73
N ALA A 274 -25.81 -5.73 -11.00
CA ALA A 274 -26.02 -6.13 -9.61
C ALA A 274 -25.98 -7.67 -9.41
N LYS A 275 -26.57 -8.44 -10.33
CA LYS A 275 -26.51 -9.91 -10.30
C LYS A 275 -25.11 -10.44 -10.59
N TRP A 276 -24.37 -9.82 -11.52
CA TRP A 276 -22.99 -10.19 -11.81
C TRP A 276 -22.06 -9.93 -10.63
N VAL A 277 -22.25 -8.83 -9.89
CA VAL A 277 -21.51 -8.56 -8.64
C VAL A 277 -21.62 -9.74 -7.68
N LEU A 278 -22.82 -10.29 -7.48
CA LEU A 278 -23.02 -11.43 -6.56
C LEU A 278 -22.38 -12.73 -7.06
N ARG A 279 -22.17 -12.88 -8.37
CA ARG A 279 -21.47 -14.04 -8.97
C ARG A 279 -19.96 -13.89 -8.92
N VAL A 280 -19.47 -12.65 -9.01
CA VAL A 280 -18.03 -12.33 -9.08
C VAL A 280 -17.43 -12.17 -7.67
N ALA A 281 -18.17 -11.64 -6.69
CA ALA A 281 -17.65 -11.44 -5.33
C ALA A 281 -17.08 -12.72 -4.64
N PRO A 282 -17.66 -13.93 -4.80
CA PRO A 282 -17.08 -15.16 -4.26
C PRO A 282 -15.70 -15.54 -4.81
N MET A 283 -15.27 -14.93 -5.92
CA MET A 283 -13.93 -15.12 -6.48
C MET A 283 -12.83 -14.77 -5.48
N ALA A 284 -13.07 -13.88 -4.53
CA ALA A 284 -12.13 -13.61 -3.44
C ALA A 284 -11.81 -14.86 -2.60
N ILE A 285 -12.82 -15.69 -2.31
CA ILE A 285 -12.64 -16.95 -1.58
C ILE A 285 -11.83 -17.93 -2.43
N LEU A 286 -12.14 -18.04 -3.72
CA LEU A 286 -11.39 -18.89 -4.65
C LEU A 286 -9.91 -18.47 -4.71
N ILE A 287 -9.64 -17.17 -4.84
CA ILE A 287 -8.27 -16.64 -4.88
C ILE A 287 -7.53 -16.97 -3.58
N ALA A 288 -8.15 -16.75 -2.42
CA ALA A 288 -7.55 -17.07 -1.14
C ALA A 288 -7.22 -18.56 -1.00
N VAL A 289 -8.10 -19.45 -1.49
CA VAL A 289 -7.86 -20.90 -1.48
C VAL A 289 -6.75 -21.29 -2.46
N VAL A 290 -6.72 -20.72 -3.67
CA VAL A 290 -5.65 -20.97 -4.64
C VAL A 290 -4.30 -20.51 -4.10
N ASN A 291 -4.26 -19.37 -3.39
CA ASN A 291 -3.04 -18.83 -2.80
C ASN A 291 -2.39 -19.75 -1.76
N LEU A 292 -3.13 -20.70 -1.17
CA LEU A 292 -2.57 -21.69 -0.26
C LEU A 292 -1.69 -22.75 -0.96
N PHE A 293 -1.84 -22.88 -2.28
CA PHE A 293 -1.17 -23.93 -3.07
C PHE A 293 -0.32 -23.38 -4.22
N ASN A 294 -0.66 -22.20 -4.73
CA ASN A 294 0.01 -21.58 -5.88
C ASN A 294 -0.20 -20.06 -5.87
N GLY A 295 0.76 -19.32 -5.33
CA GLY A 295 0.75 -17.87 -5.20
C GLY A 295 0.79 -17.17 -6.56
N ALA A 296 1.62 -17.64 -7.49
CA ALA A 296 1.68 -17.08 -8.85
C ALA A 296 0.32 -17.11 -9.57
N LEU A 297 -0.40 -18.24 -9.52
CA LEU A 297 -1.74 -18.36 -10.09
C LEU A 297 -2.75 -17.47 -9.35
N ALA A 298 -2.65 -17.37 -8.03
CA ALA A 298 -3.51 -16.50 -7.24
C ALA A 298 -3.33 -15.02 -7.61
N ILE A 299 -2.09 -14.57 -7.87
CA ILE A 299 -1.79 -13.20 -8.34
C ILE A 299 -2.43 -12.95 -9.72
N ILE A 300 -2.34 -13.91 -10.65
CA ILE A 300 -2.98 -13.80 -11.97
C ILE A 300 -4.50 -13.69 -11.83
N LEU A 301 -5.12 -14.58 -11.03
CA LEU A 301 -6.57 -14.54 -10.76
C LEU A 301 -6.99 -13.23 -10.08
N LEU A 302 -6.17 -12.71 -9.16
CA LEU A 302 -6.38 -11.42 -8.53
C LEU A 302 -6.40 -10.27 -9.55
N GLY A 303 -5.48 -10.27 -10.52
CA GLY A 303 -5.46 -9.29 -11.59
C GLY A 303 -6.74 -9.32 -12.44
N ILE A 304 -7.21 -10.51 -12.82
CA ILE A 304 -8.48 -10.70 -13.54
C ILE A 304 -9.66 -10.18 -12.69
N PHE A 305 -9.67 -10.54 -11.40
CA PHE A 305 -10.73 -10.13 -10.48
C PHE A 305 -10.80 -8.61 -10.31
N LEU A 306 -9.64 -7.95 -10.18
CA LEU A 306 -9.53 -6.50 -10.09
C LEU A 306 -10.11 -5.83 -11.33
N VAL A 307 -9.75 -6.28 -12.54
CA VAL A 307 -10.27 -5.73 -13.80
C VAL A 307 -11.79 -5.90 -13.88
N LEU A 308 -12.31 -7.09 -13.57
CA LEU A 308 -13.75 -7.34 -13.54
C LEU A 308 -14.47 -6.45 -12.53
N ALA A 309 -13.91 -6.29 -11.34
CA ALA A 309 -14.47 -5.44 -10.29
C ALA A 309 -14.48 -3.96 -10.70
N LEU A 310 -13.42 -3.47 -11.36
CA LEU A 310 -13.36 -2.11 -11.88
C LEU A 310 -14.40 -1.90 -12.98
N VAL A 311 -14.50 -2.79 -13.98
CA VAL A 311 -15.48 -2.69 -15.07
C VAL A 311 -16.92 -2.65 -14.51
N LEU A 312 -17.23 -3.53 -13.56
CA LEU A 312 -18.55 -3.54 -12.92
C LEU A 312 -18.79 -2.27 -12.09
N SER A 313 -17.80 -1.81 -11.32
CA SER A 313 -17.92 -0.59 -10.50
C SER A 313 -18.13 0.65 -11.35
N PHE A 314 -17.30 0.85 -12.38
CA PHE A 314 -17.42 1.97 -13.31
C PHE A 314 -18.75 1.95 -14.05
N GLY A 315 -19.20 0.80 -14.56
CA GLY A 315 -20.49 0.75 -15.25
C GLY A 315 -21.68 1.01 -14.31
N MET A 316 -21.67 0.51 -13.07
CA MET A 316 -22.73 0.79 -12.08
C MET A 316 -22.76 2.28 -11.72
N ILE A 317 -21.58 2.89 -11.50
CA ILE A 317 -21.46 4.32 -11.19
C ILE A 317 -21.89 5.16 -12.39
N ALA A 318 -21.47 4.80 -13.61
CA ALA A 318 -21.85 5.52 -14.84
C ALA A 318 -23.37 5.53 -15.04
N VAL A 319 -24.03 4.37 -14.98
CA VAL A 319 -25.50 4.28 -15.09
C VAL A 319 -26.18 5.14 -14.03
N SER A 320 -25.74 5.05 -12.78
CA SER A 320 -26.34 5.82 -11.68
C SER A 320 -26.10 7.34 -11.80
N THR A 321 -24.98 7.72 -12.44
CA THR A 321 -24.64 9.11 -12.76
C THR A 321 -25.54 9.65 -13.88
N PHE A 322 -25.84 8.85 -14.91
CA PHE A 322 -26.80 9.20 -15.96
C PHE A 322 -28.22 9.38 -15.40
N GLU A 323 -28.58 8.58 -14.40
CA GLU A 323 -29.83 8.67 -13.63
C GLU A 323 -29.83 9.82 -12.60
N ARG A 324 -28.78 10.66 -12.60
CA ARG A 324 -28.61 11.83 -11.73
C ARG A 324 -28.68 11.51 -10.24
N TYR A 325 -28.27 10.31 -9.84
CA TYR A 325 -28.28 9.88 -8.45
C TYR A 325 -27.06 10.43 -7.70
N PRO A 326 -27.21 11.37 -6.74
CA PRO A 326 -26.06 12.16 -6.26
C PRO A 326 -24.91 11.38 -5.58
N PRO A 327 -25.16 10.29 -4.83
CA PRO A 327 -24.07 9.47 -4.28
C PRO A 327 -23.10 8.92 -5.33
N ALA A 328 -23.54 8.76 -6.59
CA ALA A 328 -22.70 8.25 -7.67
C ALA A 328 -21.57 9.23 -8.05
N TYR A 329 -21.81 10.54 -8.01
CA TYR A 329 -20.76 11.54 -8.33
C TYR A 329 -19.63 11.52 -7.30
N ILE A 330 -19.96 11.36 -6.02
CA ILE A 330 -18.97 11.30 -4.93
C ILE A 330 -18.14 10.02 -5.04
N LEU A 331 -18.77 8.88 -5.36
CA LEU A 331 -18.06 7.63 -5.62
C LEU A 331 -17.17 7.71 -6.88
N ALA A 332 -17.64 8.35 -7.94
CA ALA A 332 -16.82 8.57 -9.13
C ALA A 332 -15.55 9.36 -8.79
N PHE A 333 -15.69 10.44 -8.01
CA PHE A 333 -14.56 11.21 -7.50
C PHE A 333 -13.60 10.36 -6.67
N ALA A 334 -14.13 9.55 -5.75
CA ALA A 334 -13.35 8.66 -4.87
C ALA A 334 -12.48 7.67 -5.66
N ILE A 335 -13.04 7.04 -6.70
CA ILE A 335 -12.28 6.10 -7.54
C ILE A 335 -11.25 6.84 -8.40
N ILE A 336 -11.63 7.97 -9.01
CA ILE A 336 -10.73 8.75 -9.89
C ILE A 336 -9.50 9.26 -9.15
N ILE A 337 -9.63 9.66 -7.88
CA ILE A 337 -8.49 10.14 -7.10
C ILE A 337 -7.55 9.01 -6.66
N LEU A 338 -8.07 7.81 -6.38
CA LEU A 338 -7.27 6.66 -5.94
C LEU A 338 -6.57 5.95 -7.11
N LEU A 339 -7.24 5.79 -8.25
CA LEU A 339 -6.81 4.91 -9.34
C LEU A 339 -5.39 5.21 -9.85
N PRO A 340 -4.97 6.47 -10.09
CA PRO A 340 -3.62 6.76 -10.56
C PRO A 340 -2.54 6.36 -9.54
N ALA A 341 -2.80 6.58 -8.25
CA ALA A 341 -1.88 6.23 -7.17
C ALA A 341 -1.75 4.71 -7.03
N ALA A 342 -2.88 3.98 -7.09
CA ALA A 342 -2.89 2.52 -7.07
C ALA A 342 -2.18 1.92 -8.29
N LEU A 343 -2.35 2.50 -9.48
CA LEU A 343 -1.66 2.07 -10.70
C LEU A 343 -0.16 2.33 -10.64
N ALA A 344 0.26 3.49 -10.12
CA ALA A 344 1.67 3.80 -9.90
C ALA A 344 2.30 2.83 -8.88
N TYR A 345 1.58 2.51 -7.80
CA TYR A 345 2.03 1.49 -6.84
C TYR A 345 2.14 0.10 -7.47
N PHE A 346 1.19 -0.28 -8.34
CA PHE A 346 1.28 -1.54 -9.07
C PHE A 346 2.52 -1.60 -9.98
N TRP A 347 2.77 -0.55 -10.78
CA TRP A 347 3.97 -0.49 -11.61
C TRP A 347 5.26 -0.49 -10.81
N HIS A 348 5.27 0.16 -9.65
CA HIS A 348 6.36 0.04 -8.71
C HIS A 348 6.51 -1.40 -8.23
N SER A 349 5.42 -2.09 -7.85
CA SER A 349 5.48 -3.47 -7.34
C SER A 349 6.02 -4.49 -8.35
N VAL A 350 5.80 -4.29 -9.66
CA VAL A 350 6.34 -5.17 -10.72
C VAL A 350 7.74 -4.75 -11.20
N GLY A 351 8.30 -3.66 -10.66
CA GLY A 351 9.66 -3.19 -10.96
C GLY A 351 9.78 -2.26 -12.17
N TRP A 352 8.68 -1.73 -12.71
CA TRP A 352 8.72 -0.75 -13.81
C TRP A 352 9.04 0.68 -13.35
N LEU A 353 8.73 1.01 -12.10
CA LEU A 353 9.07 2.28 -11.49
C LEU A 353 10.13 2.09 -10.41
N LYS A 354 11.14 2.97 -10.43
CA LYS A 354 12.17 3.04 -9.39
C LYS A 354 11.54 3.24 -8.01
N GLU A 355 12.22 2.75 -6.99
CA GLU A 355 11.83 2.97 -5.60
C GLU A 355 11.74 4.46 -5.30
N ASN A 356 10.58 4.86 -4.78
CA ASN A 356 10.32 6.23 -4.38
C ASN A 356 9.26 6.24 -3.28
N ASP A 357 9.67 6.68 -2.11
CA ASP A 357 8.84 6.95 -0.95
C ASP A 357 7.62 7.81 -1.24
N LEU A 358 7.74 8.73 -2.20
CA LEU A 358 6.63 9.58 -2.62
C LEU A 358 5.45 8.77 -3.14
N LEU A 359 5.70 7.67 -3.85
CA LEU A 359 4.62 6.83 -4.36
C LEU A 359 3.79 6.25 -3.21
N ASN A 360 4.45 5.86 -2.11
CA ASN A 360 3.78 5.41 -0.91
C ASN A 360 2.98 6.54 -0.28
N ILE A 361 3.57 7.73 -0.09
CA ILE A 361 2.85 8.87 0.51
C ILE A 361 1.58 9.22 -0.28
N ILE A 362 1.69 9.30 -1.62
CA ILE A 362 0.55 9.61 -2.49
C ILE A 362 -0.52 8.52 -2.37
N LEU A 363 -0.14 7.24 -2.33
CA LEU A 363 -1.08 6.15 -2.16
C LEU A 363 -1.84 6.24 -0.84
N TYR A 364 -1.14 6.46 0.28
CA TYR A 364 -1.74 6.53 1.61
C TYR A 364 -2.64 7.76 1.75
N LEU A 365 -2.23 8.89 1.18
CA LEU A 365 -3.02 10.13 1.16
C LEU A 365 -4.30 9.97 0.31
N THR A 366 -4.18 9.46 -0.91
CA THR A 366 -5.34 9.27 -1.81
C THR A 366 -6.31 8.22 -1.28
N SER A 367 -5.82 7.12 -0.68
CA SER A 367 -6.64 6.13 0.02
C SER A 367 -7.40 6.74 1.21
N SER A 368 -6.77 7.65 1.95
CA SER A 368 -7.44 8.38 3.05
C SER A 368 -8.58 9.27 2.56
N ILE A 369 -8.33 10.03 1.49
CA ILE A 369 -9.34 10.89 0.87
C ILE A 369 -10.48 10.06 0.29
N GLU A 370 -10.16 8.92 -0.33
CA GLU A 370 -11.13 7.98 -0.86
C GLU A 370 -12.02 7.40 0.24
N GLY A 371 -11.48 6.99 1.39
CA GLY A 371 -12.28 6.53 2.53
C GLY A 371 -13.21 7.60 3.11
N LEU A 372 -12.79 8.86 3.14
CA LEU A 372 -13.64 9.99 3.53
C LEU A 372 -14.74 10.25 2.49
N ALA A 373 -14.40 10.24 1.19
CA ALA A 373 -15.36 10.41 0.10
C ALA A 373 -16.40 9.29 0.09
N LEU A 374 -15.99 8.05 0.36
CA LEU A 374 -16.89 6.90 0.51
C LEU A 374 -17.89 7.13 1.64
N THR A 375 -17.41 7.56 2.81
CA THR A 375 -18.25 7.87 3.96
C THR A 375 -19.24 9.01 3.66
N LEU A 376 -18.80 10.04 2.92
CA LEU A 376 -19.66 11.13 2.46
C LEU A 376 -20.73 10.65 1.47
N ALA A 377 -20.38 9.76 0.54
CA ALA A 377 -21.33 9.17 -0.40
C ALA A 377 -22.45 8.41 0.33
N LEU A 378 -22.12 7.72 1.43
CA LEU A 378 -23.10 7.05 2.29
C LEU A 378 -24.01 8.04 3.00
N ALA A 379 -23.46 9.11 3.57
CA ALA A 379 -24.27 10.16 4.22
C ALA A 379 -25.27 10.80 3.24
N TYR A 380 -24.85 11.06 1.99
CA TYR A 380 -25.74 11.56 0.94
C TYR A 380 -26.80 10.54 0.55
N ARG A 381 -26.43 9.26 0.47
CA ARG A 381 -27.38 8.18 0.20
C ARG A 381 -28.51 8.15 1.23
N GLU A 382 -28.17 8.19 2.53
CA GLU A 382 -29.19 8.18 3.60
C GLU A 382 -30.16 9.36 3.45
N ARG A 383 -29.63 10.57 3.23
CA ARG A 383 -30.43 11.78 3.00
C ARG A 383 -31.35 11.67 1.77
N PHE A 384 -30.94 10.97 0.73
CA PHE A 384 -31.76 10.73 -0.47
C PHE A 384 -32.78 9.60 -0.29
N MET A 385 -32.57 8.68 0.66
CA MET A 385 -33.49 7.60 0.98
C MET A 385 -34.57 8.00 2.01
N GLU A 386 -34.28 8.94 2.92
CA GLU A 386 -35.24 9.48 3.90
C GLU A 386 -36.57 9.99 3.30
N PRO A 387 -36.60 10.76 2.18
CA PRO A 387 -37.84 11.28 1.60
C PRO A 387 -38.74 10.18 0.99
N ARG A 388 -38.15 9.08 0.51
CA ARG A 388 -38.93 7.98 -0.08
C ARG A 388 -39.68 7.18 0.99
N ASN A 389 -39.09 7.03 2.18
CA ASN A 389 -39.71 6.29 3.28
C ASN A 389 -40.85 7.07 3.94
N SER A 390 -40.72 8.39 4.13
CA SER A 390 -41.79 9.23 4.68
C SER A 390 -43.00 9.32 3.74
N THR A 391 -42.76 9.43 2.43
CA THR A 391 -43.84 9.47 1.42
C THR A 391 -44.55 8.12 1.29
N SER A 392 -43.82 6.99 1.35
CA SER A 392 -44.41 5.65 1.30
C SER A 392 -45.20 5.31 2.58
N ALA A 393 -44.74 5.78 3.75
CA ALA A 393 -45.47 5.68 5.01
C ALA A 393 -46.76 6.51 5.00
N ALA A 394 -46.73 7.76 4.50
CA ALA A 394 -47.90 8.60 4.35
C ALA A 394 -48.92 8.01 3.35
N THR A 395 -48.45 7.40 2.25
CA THR A 395 -49.32 6.76 1.25
C THR A 395 -49.97 5.48 1.80
N LYS A 396 -49.27 4.73 2.67
CA LYS A 396 -49.86 3.57 3.37
C LYS A 396 -50.90 3.97 4.41
N LEU A 397 -50.67 5.04 5.16
CA LEU A 397 -51.63 5.58 6.13
C LEU A 397 -52.89 6.13 5.42
N GLY A 398 -52.73 6.85 4.31
CA GLY A 398 -53.86 7.36 3.53
C GLY A 398 -54.74 6.28 2.87
N LYS A 399 -54.20 5.07 2.65
CA LYS A 399 -54.96 3.90 2.14
C LYS A 399 -55.65 3.07 3.24
N GLN A 400 -55.36 3.32 4.52
CA GLN A 400 -56.05 2.67 5.64
C GLN A 400 -57.18 3.54 6.23
N THR A 401 -57.30 4.80 5.78
CA THR A 401 -58.33 5.75 6.24
C THR A 401 -59.48 5.94 5.25
N VAL A 402 -59.62 5.08 4.24
CA VAL A 402 -60.74 5.00 3.30
C VAL A 402 -61.25 3.58 3.32
#